data_AF-A0A0U1P3L7-F1
#
_entry.id   AF-A0A0U1P3L7-F1
#
_cell.length_a   1.000
_cell.length_b   1.000
_cell.length_c   1.000
_cell.angle_alpha   90.00
_cell.angle_beta   90.00
_cell.angle_gamma   90.00
#
_symmetry.space_group_name_H-M   'P 1'
#
loop_
_entity.id
_entity.type
_entity.pdbx_description
1 polymer ?
#
loop_
_entity_poly.entity_id
_entity_poly.type
_entity_poly.pdbx_seq_one_letter_code
_entity_poly.pdbx_strand_id
1 'polypeptide(L)'
;MDNIIKQLTDIKNKLDKPFPYKDTDRIQVDFRVEFLNLSEEEDCLTGDFNTYCMNIAGTLSYVLSGKTDKITKRQIEIFQMSFFDFFNQYKFFEEKINNYLDFYEEYKNFEETRKLLLQVVK
;
A
#
# COMPACT_ATOMS: atom_id res chain seq x y z
N MET A 1 7.00 -13.38 18.50
CA MET A 1 7.68 -12.95 17.26
C MET A 1 7.52 -14.02 16.19
N ASP A 2 7.81 -15.29 16.50
CA ASP A 2 7.68 -16.43 15.56
C ASP A 2 6.31 -16.58 14.90
N ASN A 3 5.21 -16.34 15.64
CA ASN A 3 3.86 -16.37 15.08
C ASN A 3 3.62 -15.27 14.02
N ILE A 4 4.20 -14.09 14.20
CA ILE A 4 4.07 -12.96 13.26
C ILE A 4 4.90 -13.23 12.00
N ILE A 5 6.13 -13.73 12.15
CA ILE A 5 6.98 -14.10 11.01
C ILE A 5 6.32 -15.18 10.15
N LYS A 6 5.64 -16.17 10.78
CA LYS A 6 4.86 -17.16 10.05
C LYS A 6 3.72 -16.51 9.25
N GLN A 7 2.92 -15.64 9.87
CA GLN A 7 1.85 -14.91 9.17
C GLN A 7 2.36 -14.07 8.01
N LEU A 8 3.50 -13.38 8.20
CA LEU A 8 4.18 -12.61 7.16
C LEU A 8 4.70 -13.49 6.01
N THR A 9 5.09 -14.72 6.31
CA THR A 9 5.51 -15.69 5.28
C THR A 9 4.30 -16.17 4.48
N ASP A 10 3.18 -16.45 5.16
CA ASP A 10 1.95 -16.94 4.53
C ASP A 10 1.29 -15.85 3.65
N ILE A 11 1.29 -14.59 4.10
CA ILE A 11 0.68 -13.47 3.35
C ILE A 11 1.48 -13.08 2.11
N LYS A 12 2.79 -13.37 2.05
CA LYS A 12 3.66 -13.02 0.93
C LYS A 12 3.11 -13.48 -0.42
N ASN A 13 2.50 -14.67 -0.46
CA ASN A 13 1.90 -15.21 -1.69
C ASN A 13 0.68 -14.41 -2.17
N LYS A 14 0.00 -13.70 -1.26
CA LYS A 14 -1.14 -12.84 -1.62
C LYS A 14 -0.71 -11.51 -2.23
N LEU A 15 0.55 -11.11 -2.05
CA LEU A 15 1.11 -9.86 -2.58
C LEU A 15 1.69 -10.00 -3.99
N ASP A 16 1.78 -11.24 -4.51
CA ASP A 16 2.31 -11.54 -5.85
C ASP A 16 1.20 -11.59 -6.90
N LYS A 17 0.18 -10.73 -6.74
CA LYS A 17 -0.94 -10.62 -7.66
C LYS A 17 -0.65 -9.57 -8.74
N PRO A 18 -1.29 -9.67 -9.91
CA PRO A 18 -1.22 -8.60 -10.91
C PRO A 18 -1.73 -7.27 -10.34
N PHE A 19 -1.00 -6.19 -10.63
CA PHE A 19 -1.37 -4.86 -10.16
C PHE A 19 -2.73 -4.40 -10.75
N PRO A 20 -3.58 -3.71 -9.97
CA PRO A 20 -4.98 -3.44 -10.32
C PRO A 20 -5.16 -2.23 -11.28
N TYR A 21 -4.49 -2.24 -12.44
CA TYR A 21 -4.49 -1.12 -13.40
C TYR A 21 -5.90 -0.71 -13.86
N LYS A 22 -6.78 -1.70 -14.11
CA LYS A 22 -8.15 -1.42 -14.57
C LYS A 22 -8.94 -0.63 -13.54
N ASP A 23 -8.74 -0.92 -12.26
CA ASP A 23 -9.44 -0.23 -11.19
C ASP A 23 -8.82 1.16 -10.94
N THR A 24 -7.51 1.33 -11.04
CA THR A 24 -6.90 2.67 -10.98
C THR A 24 -7.40 3.57 -12.10
N ASP A 25 -7.51 3.06 -13.33
CA ASP A 25 -8.07 3.80 -14.47
C ASP A 25 -9.54 4.16 -14.22
N ARG A 26 -10.32 3.20 -13.69
CA ARG A 26 -11.73 3.42 -13.39
C ARG A 26 -11.93 4.46 -12.28
N ILE A 27 -11.11 4.46 -11.23
CA ILE A 27 -11.15 5.47 -10.17
C ILE A 27 -10.91 6.87 -10.77
N GLN A 28 -9.92 7.02 -11.65
CA GLN A 28 -9.63 8.31 -12.31
C GLN A 28 -10.80 8.78 -13.18
N VAL A 29 -11.53 7.86 -13.81
CA VAL A 29 -12.73 8.19 -14.60
C VAL A 29 -13.91 8.57 -13.69
N ASP A 30 -14.20 7.77 -12.67
CA ASP A 30 -15.35 7.95 -11.79
C ASP A 30 -15.24 9.23 -10.95
N PHE A 31 -14.01 9.63 -10.58
CA PHE A 31 -13.72 10.83 -9.77
C PHE A 31 -12.97 11.90 -10.57
N ARG A 32 -13.20 11.97 -11.89
CA ARG A 32 -12.47 12.89 -12.78
C ARG A 32 -12.50 14.34 -12.31
N VAL A 33 -13.60 14.79 -11.71
CA VAL A 33 -13.74 16.18 -11.23
C VAL A 33 -12.79 16.44 -10.07
N GLU A 34 -12.67 15.50 -9.14
CA GLU A 34 -11.75 15.55 -8.01
C GLU A 34 -10.29 15.51 -8.49
N PHE A 35 -9.96 14.65 -9.45
CA PHE A 35 -8.63 14.58 -10.07
C PHE A 35 -8.25 15.88 -10.80
N LEU A 36 -9.20 16.53 -11.49
CA LEU A 36 -8.95 17.83 -12.14
C LEU A 36 -8.61 18.97 -11.16
N ASN A 37 -8.89 18.80 -9.86
CA ASN A 37 -8.51 19.76 -8.83
C ASN A 37 -7.13 19.48 -8.22
N LEU A 38 -6.50 18.36 -8.56
CA LEU A 38 -5.14 18.03 -8.13
C LEU A 38 -4.12 18.77 -9.00
N SER A 39 -2.95 19.07 -8.43
CA SER A 39 -1.81 19.50 -9.23
C SER A 39 -1.29 18.34 -10.11
N GLU A 40 -0.52 18.67 -11.16
CA GLU A 40 0.11 17.67 -12.02
C GLU A 40 1.03 16.71 -11.25
N GLU A 41 1.63 17.17 -10.15
CA GLU A 41 2.48 16.35 -9.28
C GLU A 41 1.66 15.39 -8.38
N GLU A 42 0.41 15.74 -8.08
CA GLU A 42 -0.49 14.97 -7.21
C GLU A 42 -1.39 13.99 -7.98
N ASP A 43 -1.58 14.19 -9.28
CA ASP A 43 -2.37 13.31 -10.16
C ASP A 43 -1.55 12.08 -10.61
N CYS A 44 -1.22 11.20 -9.65
CA CYS A 44 -0.38 10.03 -9.90
C CYS A 44 -0.86 8.78 -9.17
N LEU A 45 -2.19 8.55 -9.10
CA LEU A 45 -2.79 7.47 -8.29
C LEU A 45 -2.09 6.11 -8.47
N THR A 46 -1.86 5.71 -9.71
CA THR A 46 -1.20 4.43 -10.03
C THR A 46 0.22 4.37 -9.48
N GLY A 47 1.00 5.45 -9.65
CA GLY A 47 2.37 5.54 -9.17
C GLY A 47 2.46 5.61 -7.65
N ASP A 48 1.54 6.33 -7.01
CA ASP A 48 1.45 6.49 -5.57
C ASP A 48 1.05 5.18 -4.89
N PHE A 49 0.02 4.50 -5.42
CA PHE A 49 -0.39 3.20 -4.89
C PHE A 49 0.72 2.15 -5.07
N ASN A 50 1.42 2.15 -6.20
CA ASN A 50 2.58 1.30 -6.40
C ASN A 50 3.72 1.63 -5.43
N THR A 51 3.98 2.91 -5.17
CA THR A 51 5.00 3.36 -4.19
C THR A 51 4.68 2.84 -2.78
N TYR A 52 3.41 2.95 -2.37
CA TYR A 52 2.94 2.41 -1.10
C TYR A 52 3.15 0.88 -1.00
N CYS A 53 2.72 0.13 -2.03
CA CYS A 53 2.87 -1.33 -2.08
C CYS A 53 4.35 -1.75 -2.06
N MET A 54 5.19 -1.10 -2.87
CA MET A 54 6.63 -1.41 -2.97
C MET A 54 7.38 -1.13 -1.66
N ASN A 55 7.01 -0.08 -0.92
CA ASN A 55 7.61 0.17 0.39
C ASN A 55 7.33 -0.98 1.37
N ILE A 56 6.09 -1.49 1.40
CA ILE A 56 5.68 -2.62 2.24
C ILE A 56 6.36 -3.92 1.79
N ALA A 57 6.35 -4.23 0.49
CA ALA A 57 6.98 -5.43 -0.06
C ALA A 57 8.50 -5.46 0.18
N GLY A 58 9.17 -4.32 0.01
CA GLY A 58 10.59 -4.17 0.31
C GLY A 58 10.89 -4.39 1.80
N THR A 59 10.09 -3.79 2.68
CA THR A 59 10.19 -3.98 4.14
C THR A 59 9.97 -5.44 4.54
N LEU A 60 8.96 -6.10 3.96
CA LEU A 60 8.70 -7.52 4.15
C LEU A 60 9.91 -8.38 3.78
N SER A 61 10.54 -8.11 2.63
CA SER A 61 11.73 -8.83 2.18
C SER A 61 12.91 -8.71 3.15
N TYR A 62 13.13 -7.52 3.72
CA TYR A 62 14.14 -7.32 4.76
C TYR A 62 13.84 -8.10 6.04
N VAL A 63 12.58 -8.06 6.52
CA VAL A 63 12.16 -8.80 7.71
C VAL A 63 12.32 -10.32 7.51
N LEU A 64 11.80 -10.88 6.41
CA LEU A 64 11.86 -12.32 6.15
C LEU A 64 13.28 -12.83 5.90
N SER A 65 14.20 -11.95 5.48
CA SER A 65 15.62 -12.29 5.32
C SER A 65 16.48 -12.03 6.57
N GLY A 66 15.87 -11.61 7.69
CA GLY A 66 16.58 -11.30 8.93
C GLY A 66 17.46 -10.06 8.86
N LYS A 67 17.21 -9.15 7.91
CA LYS A 67 18.00 -7.94 7.62
C LYS A 67 17.27 -6.67 8.05
N THR A 68 16.64 -6.69 9.23
CA THR A 68 15.84 -5.56 9.74
C THR A 68 16.69 -4.31 9.99
N ASP A 69 17.99 -4.48 10.26
CA ASP A 69 19.00 -3.43 10.38
C ASP A 69 19.19 -2.60 9.10
N LYS A 70 18.77 -3.12 7.93
CA LYS A 70 18.88 -2.45 6.63
C LYS A 70 17.66 -1.62 6.25
N ILE A 71 16.62 -1.64 7.08
CA ILE A 71 15.39 -0.87 6.84
C ILE A 71 15.68 0.58 7.22
N THR A 72 15.51 1.48 6.26
CA THR A 72 15.82 2.90 6.47
C THR A 72 14.75 3.57 7.31
N LYS A 73 15.14 4.62 8.07
CA LYS A 73 14.20 5.42 8.86
C LYS A 73 13.06 5.99 8.01
N ARG A 74 13.36 6.44 6.78
CA ARG A 74 12.36 6.94 5.83
C ARG A 74 11.33 5.88 5.46
N GLN A 75 11.77 4.62 5.23
CA GLN A 75 10.84 3.52 4.99
C GLN A 75 9.91 3.34 6.18
N ILE A 76 10.44 3.34 7.41
CA ILE A 76 9.66 3.21 8.64
C ILE A 76 8.65 4.37 8.79
N GLU A 77 9.07 5.62 8.53
CA GLU A 77 8.21 6.80 8.64
C GLU A 77 6.99 6.73 7.70
N ILE A 78 7.19 6.43 6.41
CA ILE A 78 6.09 6.24 5.44
C ILE A 78 5.20 5.07 5.88
N PHE A 79 5.83 4.02 6.41
CA PHE A 79 5.19 2.77 6.77
C PHE A 79 4.25 2.88 8.00
N GLN A 80 4.41 3.93 8.83
CA GLN A 80 3.48 4.21 9.93
C GLN A 80 2.09 4.66 9.43
N MET A 81 1.99 5.17 8.20
CA MET A 81 0.77 5.74 7.65
C MET A 81 0.02 4.72 6.79
N SER A 82 -1.32 4.80 6.77
CA SER A 82 -2.11 4.10 5.76
C SER A 82 -1.95 4.80 4.40
N PHE A 83 -2.41 4.16 3.32
CA PHE A 83 -2.38 4.76 1.98
C PHE A 83 -3.04 6.15 1.95
N PHE A 84 -4.25 6.29 2.50
CA PHE A 84 -5.00 7.55 2.49
C PHE A 84 -4.50 8.57 3.53
N ASP A 85 -3.73 8.15 4.52
CA ASP A 85 -3.05 9.09 5.41
C ASP A 85 -1.82 9.69 4.73
N PHE A 86 -1.06 8.87 4.00
CA PHE A 86 0.15 9.30 3.31
C PHE A 86 -0.17 10.09 2.04
N PHE A 87 -1.15 9.63 1.26
CA PHE A 87 -1.66 10.28 0.06
C PHE A 87 -3.07 10.83 0.31
N ASN A 88 -3.12 11.90 1.12
CA ASN A 88 -4.38 12.48 1.57
C ASN A 88 -5.24 13.07 0.43
N GLN A 89 -4.64 13.34 -0.73
CA GLN A 89 -5.33 13.85 -1.89
C GLN A 89 -6.40 12.87 -2.42
N TYR A 90 -6.27 11.57 -2.11
CA TYR A 90 -7.17 10.51 -2.56
C TYR A 90 -8.32 10.19 -1.60
N LYS A 91 -8.44 10.93 -0.48
CA LYS A 91 -9.49 10.67 0.53
C LYS A 91 -10.91 10.72 -0.02
N PHE A 92 -11.14 11.42 -1.14
CA PHE A 92 -12.46 11.53 -1.77
C PHE A 92 -13.06 10.18 -2.22
N PHE A 93 -12.24 9.13 -2.42
CA PHE A 93 -12.74 7.80 -2.78
C PHE A 93 -12.58 6.75 -1.67
N GLU A 94 -12.01 7.10 -0.51
CA GLU A 94 -11.71 6.14 0.57
C GLU A 94 -12.95 5.36 1.02
N GLU A 95 -14.08 6.04 1.25
CA GLU A 95 -15.34 5.39 1.67
C GLU A 95 -15.97 4.51 0.58
N LYS A 96 -15.55 4.69 -0.68
CA LYS A 96 -16.07 3.99 -1.87
C LYS A 96 -15.06 2.99 -2.44
N ILE A 97 -13.92 2.77 -1.77
CA ILE A 97 -12.84 1.91 -2.26
C ILE A 97 -13.33 0.49 -2.59
N ASN A 98 -14.33 -0.02 -1.85
CA ASN A 98 -14.92 -1.34 -2.05
C ASN A 98 -15.66 -1.51 -3.39
N ASN A 99 -15.91 -0.45 -4.16
CA ASN A 99 -16.47 -0.52 -5.51
C ASN A 99 -15.44 -0.96 -6.57
N TYR A 100 -14.15 -0.97 -6.20
CA TYR A 100 -12.99 -1.30 -7.04
C TYR A 100 -12.36 -2.57 -6.46
N LEU A 101 -12.86 -3.73 -6.89
CA LEU A 101 -12.61 -5.01 -6.21
C LEU A 101 -11.14 -5.40 -6.20
N ASP A 102 -10.45 -5.26 -7.34
CA ASP A 102 -9.05 -5.65 -7.47
C ASP A 102 -8.17 -4.67 -6.68
N PHE A 103 -8.45 -3.36 -6.77
CA PHE A 103 -7.75 -2.34 -5.98
C PHE A 103 -7.97 -2.54 -4.47
N TYR A 104 -9.21 -2.78 -4.05
CA TYR A 104 -9.55 -2.96 -2.65
C TYR A 104 -8.94 -4.22 -2.05
N GLU A 105 -8.94 -5.33 -2.80
CA GLU A 105 -8.30 -6.56 -2.36
C GLU A 105 -6.78 -6.36 -2.20
N GLU A 106 -6.14 -5.74 -3.20
CA GLU A 106 -4.71 -5.44 -3.15
C GLU A 106 -4.38 -4.54 -1.95
N TYR A 107 -5.10 -3.42 -1.81
CA TYR A 107 -4.94 -2.51 -0.68
C TYR A 107 -5.08 -3.24 0.66
N LYS A 108 -6.08 -4.10 0.82
CA LYS A 108 -6.27 -4.87 2.05
C LYS A 108 -5.11 -5.80 2.34
N ASN A 109 -4.61 -6.53 1.34
CA ASN A 109 -3.50 -7.46 1.55
C ASN A 109 -2.23 -6.71 1.98
N PHE A 110 -1.96 -5.56 1.35
CA PHE A 110 -0.83 -4.71 1.70
C PHE A 110 -1.00 -4.04 3.07
N GLU A 111 -2.18 -3.53 3.39
CA GLU A 111 -2.47 -2.91 4.69
C GLU A 111 -2.44 -3.92 5.85
N GLU A 112 -2.91 -5.16 5.64
CA GLU A 112 -2.76 -6.25 6.60
C GLU A 112 -1.28 -6.60 6.82
N THR A 113 -0.51 -6.72 5.73
CA THR A 113 0.95 -6.92 5.81
C THR A 113 1.62 -5.79 6.57
N ARG A 114 1.23 -4.54 6.30
CA ARG A 114 1.76 -3.34 6.98
C ARG A 114 1.54 -3.43 8.49
N LYS A 115 0.32 -3.77 8.93
CA LYS A 115 -0.03 -3.90 10.34
C LYS A 115 0.75 -5.02 11.06
N LEU A 116 1.04 -6.13 10.37
CA LEU A 116 1.85 -7.22 10.92
C LEU A 116 3.31 -6.80 11.06
N LEU A 117 3.86 -6.18 10.02
CA LEU A 117 5.22 -5.68 9.99
C LEU A 117 5.46 -4.60 11.07
N LEU A 118 4.50 -3.70 11.34
CA LEU A 118 4.61 -2.70 12.43
C LEU A 118 4.87 -3.31 13.82
N GLN A 119 4.55 -4.59 14.01
CA GLN A 119 4.80 -5.29 15.27
C GLN A 119 6.24 -5.83 15.38
N VAL A 120 6.98 -5.85 14.28
CA VAL A 120 8.36 -6.38 14.19
C VAL A 120 9.40 -5.32 13.82
N VAL A 121 9.04 -4.30 13.04
CA VAL A 121 9.89 -3.14 12.78
C VAL A 121 9.60 -2.02 13.78
N LYS A 122 10.65 -1.55 14.48
CA LYS A 122 10.62 -0.44 15.41
C LYS A 122 11.57 0.65 14.94
#